data_AF-A0A848RPA6-F1
#
_entry.id   AF-A0A848RPA6-F1
#
_cell.length_a   1.000
_cell.length_b   1.000
_cell.length_c   1.000
_cell.angle_alpha   90.00
_cell.angle_beta   90.00
_cell.angle_gamma   90.00
#
_symmetry.space_group_name_H-M   'P 1'
#
loop_
_entity.id
_entity.type
_entity.pdbx_description
1 polymer ?
#
loop_
_entity_poly.entity_id
_entity_poly.type
_entity_poly.pdbx_seq_one_letter_code
_entity_poly.pdbx_strand_id
1 'polypeptide(L)' 'MEINRLIIFANIINFILYGVDKFRAKNNSWRIREKTLLTLSIFAGVGGFLGMEIFNHKTRERKFYLANIIGILLTIYLIK' A
#
# COMPACT_ATOMS: atom_id res chain seq x y z
N MET A 1 12.21 13.59 -13.49
CA MET A 1 12.42 12.23 -14.05
C MET A 1 12.81 11.20 -12.98
N GLU A 2 13.59 11.56 -11.95
CA GLU A 2 13.98 10.62 -10.88
C GLU A 2 12.86 10.34 -9.86
N ILE A 3 12.12 11.36 -9.45
CA ILE A 3 10.98 11.24 -8.51
C ILE A 3 9.94 10.25 -9.02
N ASN A 4 9.59 10.30 -10.31
CA ASN A 4 8.62 9.39 -10.91
C ASN A 4 9.07 7.92 -10.80
N ARG A 5 10.38 7.66 -10.99
CA ARG A 5 10.94 6.31 -10.82
C ARG A 5 10.81 5.84 -9.37
N LEU A 6 11.13 6.69 -8.40
CA LEU A 6 10.99 6.37 -6.98
C LEU A 6 9.54 6.05 -6.59
N ILE A 7 8.57 6.82 -7.10
CA ILE A 7 7.13 6.58 -6.87
C ILE A 7 6.73 5.22 -7.44
N ILE A 8 7.17 4.87 -8.66
CA ILE A 8 6.87 3.57 -9.27
C ILE A 8 7.42 2.42 -8.41
N PHE A 9 8.69 2.50 -8.01
CA PHE A 9 9.30 1.49 -7.14
C PHE A 9 8.58 1.38 -5.79
N ALA A 10 8.22 2.50 -5.17
CA ALA A 10 7.48 2.52 -3.90
C ALA A 10 6.11 1.83 -4.02
N ASN A 11 5.39 2.05 -5.13
CA ASN A 11 4.12 1.37 -5.40
C ASN A 11 4.29 -0.15 -5.58
N ILE A 12 5.34 -0.59 -6.28
CA ILE A 12 5.63 -2.03 -6.42
C ILE A 12 5.94 -2.66 -5.05
N ILE A 13 6.77 -2.00 -4.24
CA ILE A 13 7.12 -2.49 -2.89
C ILE A 13 5.86 -2.58 -2.02
N ASN A 14 5.03 -1.54 -2.01
CA ASN A 14 3.82 -1.53 -1.18
C ASN A 14 2.83 -2.63 -1.61
N PHE A 15 2.66 -2.83 -2.92
CA PHE A 15 1.86 -3.93 -3.47
C PHE A 15 2.34 -5.29 -2.94
N ILE A 16 3.65 -5.55 -3.03
CA ILE A 16 4.24 -6.81 -2.54
C ILE A 16 4.02 -6.97 -1.04
N LEU A 17 4.19 -5.91 -0.24
CA LEU A 17 4.02 -5.98 1.22
C LEU A 17 2.59 -6.36 1.63
N TYR A 18 1.58 -5.86 0.92
CA TYR A 18 0.19 -6.29 1.15
C TYR A 18 0.00 -7.78 0.85
N GLY A 19 0.59 -8.28 -0.24
CA GLY A 19 0.56 -9.69 -0.59
C GLY A 19 1.28 -10.56 0.43
N VAL A 20 2.46 -10.12 0.89
CA VAL A 20 3.25 -10.80 1.93
C VAL A 20 2.49 -10.83 3.26
N ASP A 21 1.85 -9.74 3.68
CA ASP A 21 1.05 -9.76 4.92
C ASP A 21 -0.14 -10.72 4.80
N LYS A 22 -0.80 -10.76 3.64
CA LYS A 22 -1.88 -11.73 3.38
C LYS A 22 -1.38 -13.17 3.42
N PHE A 23 -0.22 -13.45 2.82
CA PHE A 23 0.40 -14.78 2.84
C PHE A 23 0.76 -15.20 4.27
N ARG A 24 1.40 -14.32 5.04
CA ARG A 24 1.74 -14.57 6.46
C ARG A 24 0.49 -14.79 7.31
N ALA A 25 -0.59 -14.06 7.05
CA ALA A 25 -1.87 -14.27 7.71
C ALA A 25 -2.49 -15.65 7.41
N LYS A 26 -2.31 -16.18 6.19
CA LYS A 26 -2.76 -17.54 5.84
C LYS A 26 -1.92 -18.64 6.49
N ASN A 27 -0.62 -18.39 6.69
CA ASN A 27 0.33 -19.36 7.23
C ASN A 27 0.58 -19.22 8.75
N ASN A 28 -0.31 -18.55 9.49
CA ASN A 28 -0.17 -18.28 10.94
C ASN A 28 1.21 -17.75 11.34
N SER A 29 1.83 -16.97 10.46
CA SER A 29 3.16 -16.38 10.66
C SER A 29 3.04 -14.95 11.19
N TRP A 30 4.14 -14.42 11.74
CA TRP A 30 4.17 -13.05 12.27
C TRP A 30 3.78 -12.01 11.21
N ARG A 31 2.75 -11.21 11.50
CA ARG A 31 2.18 -10.22 10.58
C ARG A 31 2.92 -8.89 10.62
N ILE A 32 2.92 -8.19 9.50
CA ILE A 32 3.47 -6.84 9.40
C ILE A 32 2.60 -5.90 10.25
N ARG A 33 3.24 -4.98 10.99
CA ARG A 33 2.53 -3.99 11.78
C ARG A 33 1.68 -3.12 10.86
N GLU A 34 0.39 -2.95 11.20
CA GLU A 34 -0.53 -2.16 10.39
C GLU A 34 -0.06 -0.72 10.17
N LYS A 35 0.56 -0.12 11.19
CA LYS A 35 1.14 1.22 11.10
C LYS A 35 2.14 1.33 9.95
N THR A 36 2.96 0.30 9.73
CA THR A 36 3.93 0.25 8.63
C THR A 36 3.25 0.24 7.27
N LEU A 37 2.21 -0.61 7.09
CA LEU A 37 1.44 -0.66 5.85
C LEU A 37 0.71 0.66 5.59
N LEU A 38 0.09 1.24 6.61
CA LEU A 38 -0.59 2.53 6.50
C LEU A 38 0.37 3.67 6.14
N THR A 39 1.55 3.73 6.76
CA THR A 39 2.55 4.74 6.41
C THR A 39 3.06 4.59 4.98
N LEU A 40 3.30 3.35 4.52
CA LEU A 40 3.71 3.11 3.13
C LEU A 40 2.61 3.51 2.15
N SER A 41 1.35 3.22 2.46
CA SER A 41 0.21 3.58 1.61
C SER A 41 0.01 5.09 1.45
N ILE A 42 0.50 5.92 2.37
CA ILE A 42 0.52 7.39 2.19
C ILE A 42 1.50 7.79 1.08
N PHE A 43 2.61 7.09 0.90
CA PHE A 43 3.60 7.41 -0.14
C PHE A 43 3.40 6.61 -1.43
N ALA A 44 2.72 5.47 -1.34
CA ALA A 44 2.58 4.47 -2.40
C ALA A 44 1.13 3.97 -2.50
N GLY A 45 0.19 4.92 -2.53
CA GLY A 45 -1.24 4.66 -2.41
C GLY A 45 -1.84 3.84 -3.56
N VAL A 46 -1.31 3.95 -4.78
CA VAL A 46 -1.79 3.16 -5.93
C VAL A 46 -1.46 1.68 -5.73
N GLY A 47 -0.22 1.37 -5.36
CA GLY A 47 0.25 0.01 -5.10
C GLY A 47 -0.42 -0.60 -3.87
N GLY A 48 -0.64 0.22 -2.83
CA GLY A 48 -1.38 -0.20 -1.64
C GLY A 48 -2.84 -0.49 -1.92
N PHE A 49 -3.51 0.33 -2.74
CA PHE A 49 -4.91 0.12 -3.13
C PHE A 49 -5.07 -1.14 -3.97
N LEU A 50 -4.23 -1.30 -5.00
CA LEU A 50 -4.22 -2.51 -5.84
C LEU A 50 -3.92 -3.76 -5.02
N GLY A 51 -2.94 -3.70 -4.10
CA GLY A 51 -2.62 -4.81 -3.22
C GLY A 51 -3.78 -5.15 -2.29
N MET A 52 -4.46 -4.14 -1.77
CA MET A 52 -5.63 -4.31 -0.91
C MET A 52 -6.76 -5.08 -1.60
N GLU A 53 -7.13 -4.66 -2.82
CA GLU A 53 -8.21 -5.28 -3.61
C GLU A 53 -7.81 -6.67 -4.11
N ILE A 54 -6.64 -6.82 -4.74
CA ILE A 54 -6.19 -8.09 -5.34
C ILE A 54 -6.01 -9.18 -4.26
N PHE A 55 -5.35 -8.85 -3.14
CA PHE A 55 -5.12 -9.81 -2.08
C PHE A 55 -6.30 -9.94 -1.10
N ASN A 56 -7.39 -9.19 -1.32
CA ASN A 56 -8.54 -9.12 -0.43
C ASN A 56 -8.08 -8.87 1.02
N HIS A 57 -7.19 -7.90 1.18
CA HIS A 57 -6.48 -7.62 2.42
C HIS A 57 -7.13 -6.44 3.13
N LYS A 58 -7.84 -6.66 4.24
CA LYS A 58 -8.43 -5.59 5.07
C LYS A 58 -9.33 -4.60 4.29
N THR A 59 -10.04 -5.07 3.28
CA THR A 59 -11.04 -4.32 2.48
C THR A 59 -12.29 -3.89 3.26
N ARG A 60 -12.41 -4.23 4.55
CA ARG A 60 -13.48 -3.71 5.43
C ARG A 60 -12.99 -2.63 6.38
N GLU A 61 -11.68 -2.39 6.43
CA GLU A 61 -11.10 -1.44 7.36
C GLU A 61 -10.91 -0.07 6.71
N ARG A 62 -11.75 0.89 7.13
CA ARG A 62 -11.79 2.26 6.58
C ARG A 62 -10.42 2.95 6.58
N LYS A 63 -9.59 2.71 7.59
CA LYS A 63 -8.25 3.30 7.71
C LYS A 63 -7.33 2.94 6.54
N PHE A 64 -7.46 1.74 5.97
CA PHE A 64 -6.68 1.31 4.82
C PHE A 64 -7.12 2.01 3.52
N TYR A 65 -8.43 2.19 3.32
CA TYR A 65 -8.94 3.01 2.21
C TYR A 65 -8.49 4.46 2.34
N LEU A 66 -8.64 5.07 3.51
CA LEU A 66 -8.24 6.46 3.73
C LEU A 66 -6.75 6.66 3.47
N ALA A 67 -5.88 5.79 3.99
CA ALA A 67 -4.45 5.89 3.74
C ALA A 67 -4.09 5.78 2.25
N ASN A 68 -4.69 4.82 1.54
CA ASN A 68 -4.47 4.65 0.10
C ASN A 68 -4.99 5.85 -0.72
N ILE A 69 -6.19 6.36 -0.42
CA ILE A 69 -6.77 7.53 -1.10
C ILE A 69 -5.90 8.77 -0.88
N ILE A 70 -5.47 9.03 0.36
CA ILE A 70 -4.56 10.13 0.69
C ILE A 70 -3.26 10.00 -0.11
N GLY A 71 -2.69 8.79 -0.20
CA GLY A 71 -1.46 8.58 -0.95
C GLY A 71 -1.62 8.72 -2.47
N ILE A 72 -2.78 8.36 -3.03
CA ILE A 72 -3.09 8.61 -4.44
C ILE A 72 -3.18 10.12 -4.70
N LEU A 73 -3.88 10.86 -3.84
CA LEU A 73 -3.99 12.32 -3.97
C LEU A 73 -2.61 13.00 -3.85
N LEU A 74 -1.77 12.55 -2.92
CA LEU A 74 -0.39 13.01 -2.78
C LEU A 74 0.42 12.72 -4.04
N THR A 75 0.27 11.53 -4.62
CA THR A 75 0.97 11.15 -5.85
C THR A 75 0.57 12.05 -7.02
N ILE A 76 -0.72 12.34 -7.17
CA ILE A 76 -1.23 13.24 -8.23
C ILE A 76 -0.67 14.66 -8.04
N TYR A 77 -0.63 15.15 -6.79
CA TYR A 77 -0.06 16.44 -6.47
C TYR A 77 1.44 16.53 -6.81
N LEU A 78 2.21 15.47 -6.55
CA LEU A 78 3.66 15.43 -6.79
C LEU A 78 4.06 15.21 -8.25
N ILE A 79 3.18 14.64 -9.07
CA ILE A 79 3.43 14.40 -10.51
C ILE A 79 3.06 15.63 -11.36
N LYS A 80 2.36 16.61 -10.78
CA LYS A 80 2.02 17.89 -11.39
C LYS A 80 3.25 18.79 -11.54
#